data_AF-A0A1D7YE65-F1
#
_entry.id   AF-A0A1D7YE65-F1
#
_cell.length_a   1.000
_cell.length_b   1.000
_cell.length_c   1.000
_cell.angle_alpha   90.00
_cell.angle_beta   90.00
_cell.angle_gamma   90.00
#
_symmetry.space_group_name_H-M   'P 1'
#
loop_
_entity.id
_entity.type
_entity.pdbx_description
1 polymer ?
#
loop_
_entity_poly.entity_id
_entity_poly.type
_entity_poly.pdbx_seq_one_letter_code
_entity_poly.pdbx_strand_id
1 'polypeptide(L)'
;MEADDSGFEITQRQGAWVVHMWWPVGPINGGPQRITIRPAEGAPAREVARGISTTVLRRLDMVAALELAKQAPEAQRTLEELAGKVNEMGEAARLALEGEGVSERYLTLLVATYTVMADFGAPAPIPWLARLIGRRPETVKDHLKRARRDGFLTTVAGKAGGELTDKAKAILEEMAEAGSQHG
;
A
#
# COMPACT_ATOMS: atom_id res chain seq x y z
N MET A 1 1.55 20.37 6.80
CA MET A 1 1.93 19.10 6.15
C MET A 1 1.39 19.19 4.74
N GLU A 2 2.21 19.61 3.79
CA GLU A 2 1.84 19.51 2.38
C GLU A 2 1.60 18.03 2.08
N ALA A 3 0.44 17.71 1.51
CA ALA A 3 0.22 16.36 1.01
C ALA A 3 1.33 16.09 0.00
N ASP A 4 2.04 14.98 0.19
CA ASP A 4 3.04 14.51 -0.75
C ASP A 4 2.43 14.51 -2.16
N ASP A 5 2.81 15.50 -2.98
CA ASP A 5 2.29 15.66 -4.35
C ASP A 5 2.93 14.63 -5.29
N SER A 6 3.75 13.70 -4.78
CA SER A 6 4.22 12.56 -5.54
C SER A 6 3.06 11.61 -5.86
N GLY A 7 2.69 11.60 -7.12
CA GLY A 7 1.62 10.76 -7.64
C GLY A 7 1.54 10.84 -9.16
N PHE A 8 0.57 10.16 -9.72
CA PHE A 8 0.36 10.11 -11.16
C PHE A 8 -1.11 10.38 -11.49
N GLU A 9 -1.35 10.78 -12.73
CA GLU A 9 -2.64 11.26 -13.18
C GLU A 9 -3.15 10.46 -14.37
N ILE A 10 -4.38 9.98 -14.27
CA ILE A 10 -5.13 9.38 -15.37
C ILE A 10 -6.09 10.42 -15.92
N THR A 11 -6.03 10.62 -17.23
CA THR A 11 -6.89 11.57 -17.93
C THR A 11 -8.01 10.85 -18.67
N GLN A 12 -9.24 11.30 -18.50
CA GLN A 12 -10.40 10.87 -19.28
C GLN A 12 -11.10 12.05 -19.93
N ARG A 13 -11.64 11.85 -21.14
CA ARG A 13 -12.50 12.84 -21.81
C ARG A 13 -13.96 12.43 -21.70
N GLN A 14 -14.79 13.34 -21.21
CA GLN A 14 -16.23 13.16 -21.06
C GLN A 14 -16.98 14.31 -21.76
N GLY A 15 -17.21 14.16 -23.07
CA GLY A 15 -17.81 15.20 -23.91
C GLY A 15 -16.95 16.47 -23.98
N ALA A 16 -17.52 17.58 -23.51
CA ALA A 16 -16.89 18.90 -23.43
C ALA A 16 -15.91 19.07 -22.25
N TRP A 17 -15.71 18.03 -21.42
CA TRP A 17 -14.88 18.09 -20.23
C TRP A 17 -13.72 17.10 -20.31
N VAL A 18 -12.57 17.51 -19.80
CA VAL A 18 -11.42 16.65 -19.49
C VAL A 18 -11.36 16.50 -17.98
N VAL A 19 -11.19 15.27 -17.54
CA VAL A 19 -11.21 14.85 -16.14
C VAL A 19 -9.87 14.24 -15.84
N HIS A 20 -9.18 14.85 -14.89
CA HIS A 20 -7.89 14.46 -14.40
C HIS A 20 -8.09 13.80 -13.05
N MET A 21 -7.66 12.55 -12.90
CA MET A 21 -7.82 11.77 -11.68
C MET A 21 -6.45 11.36 -11.18
N TRP A 22 -6.12 11.78 -9.96
CA TRP A 22 -4.80 11.60 -9.39
C TRP A 22 -4.81 10.58 -8.26
N TRP A 23 -3.79 9.74 -8.26
CA TRP A 23 -3.46 8.81 -7.19
C TRP A 23 -2.08 9.13 -6.62
N PRO A 24 -1.88 9.01 -5.30
CA PRO A 24 -0.55 9.09 -4.72
C PRO A 24 0.33 7.94 -5.20
N VAL A 25 1.65 8.13 -5.14
CA VAL A 25 2.59 7.01 -5.25
C VAL A 25 2.32 6.03 -4.11
N GLY A 26 2.15 4.75 -4.45
CA GLY A 26 1.87 3.70 -3.48
C GLY A 26 0.78 2.73 -3.94
N PRO A 27 0.20 1.95 -3.02
CA PRO A 27 -0.86 0.99 -3.35
C PRO A 27 -2.10 1.71 -3.87
N ILE A 28 -2.63 1.21 -4.98
CA ILE A 28 -3.92 1.65 -5.52
C ILE A 28 -5.03 0.78 -4.91
N ASN A 29 -5.43 1.11 -3.68
CA ASN A 29 -6.46 0.38 -2.93
C ASN A 29 -7.88 0.97 -3.08
N GLY A 30 -8.06 1.97 -3.94
CA GLY A 30 -9.33 2.67 -4.08
C GLY A 30 -9.31 3.72 -5.18
N GLY A 31 -10.34 4.57 -5.17
CA GLY A 31 -10.48 5.66 -6.13
C GLY A 31 -9.40 6.74 -6.01
N PRO A 32 -9.39 7.71 -6.94
CA PRO A 32 -8.46 8.82 -6.93
C PRO A 32 -8.67 9.68 -5.68
N GLN A 33 -7.57 10.21 -5.15
CA GLN A 33 -7.62 11.13 -4.00
C GLN A 33 -7.91 12.58 -4.43
N ARG A 34 -7.69 12.89 -5.71
CA ARG A 34 -7.96 14.22 -6.29
C ARG A 34 -8.55 14.07 -7.68
N ILE A 35 -9.61 14.83 -7.95
CA ILE A 35 -10.24 14.92 -9.27
C ILE A 35 -10.28 16.38 -9.70
N THR A 36 -9.70 16.69 -10.85
CA THR A 36 -9.75 18.02 -11.45
C THR A 36 -10.53 17.95 -12.77
N ILE A 37 -11.59 18.74 -12.89
CA ILE A 37 -12.43 18.78 -14.10
C ILE A 37 -12.23 20.12 -14.79
N ARG A 38 -11.86 20.10 -16.07
CA ARG A 38 -11.62 21.29 -16.89
C ARG A 38 -12.36 21.18 -18.23
N PRO A 39 -12.71 22.30 -18.88
CA PRO A 39 -13.18 22.25 -20.25
C PRO A 39 -12.15 21.58 -21.15
N ALA A 40 -12.60 20.72 -22.06
CA ALA A 40 -11.74 20.15 -23.08
C ALA A 40 -11.28 21.22 -24.05
N GLU A 41 -10.09 21.05 -24.61
CA GLU A 41 -9.62 21.92 -25.69
C GLU A 41 -10.61 21.83 -26.88
N GLY A 42 -11.02 23.00 -27.39
CA GLY A 42 -12.01 23.10 -28.46
C GLY A 42 -13.45 22.77 -28.05
N ALA A 43 -13.76 22.68 -26.74
CA ALA A 43 -15.11 22.42 -26.28
C ALA A 43 -16.10 23.52 -26.74
N PRO A 44 -17.30 23.17 -27.25
CA PRO A 44 -18.29 24.16 -27.66
C PRO A 44 -18.71 25.05 -26.48
N ALA A 45 -18.64 26.38 -26.65
CA ALA A 45 -18.96 27.35 -25.59
C ALA A 45 -20.35 27.12 -24.96
N ARG A 46 -21.34 26.72 -25.78
CA ARG A 46 -22.70 26.38 -25.31
C ARG A 46 -22.76 25.19 -24.35
N GLU A 47 -21.83 24.25 -24.47
CA GLU A 47 -21.76 23.05 -23.63
C GLU A 47 -21.03 23.36 -22.32
N VAL A 48 -19.99 24.19 -22.38
CA VAL A 48 -19.25 24.67 -21.19
C VAL A 48 -20.09 25.64 -20.35
N ALA A 49 -20.92 26.48 -20.98
CA ALA A 49 -21.75 27.48 -20.30
C ALA A 49 -22.77 26.86 -19.31
N ARG A 50 -23.10 25.58 -19.48
CA ARG A 50 -23.98 24.85 -18.54
C ARG A 50 -23.28 24.42 -17.26
N GLY A 51 -21.94 24.54 -17.20
CA GLY A 51 -21.12 24.14 -16.06
C GLY A 51 -21.03 22.62 -15.85
N ILE A 52 -20.32 22.23 -14.80
CA ILE A 52 -20.17 20.83 -14.39
C ILE A 52 -21.44 20.40 -13.66
N SER A 53 -22.30 19.65 -14.36
CA SER A 53 -23.56 19.16 -13.82
C SER A 53 -23.45 17.75 -13.21
N THR A 54 -24.48 17.32 -12.49
CA THR A 54 -24.57 15.94 -11.97
C THR A 54 -24.52 14.88 -13.08
N THR A 55 -24.96 15.21 -14.30
CA THR A 55 -24.82 14.33 -15.47
C THR A 55 -23.36 14.13 -15.87
N VAL A 56 -22.53 15.18 -15.77
CA VAL A 56 -21.08 15.08 -16.03
C VAL A 56 -20.42 14.21 -14.96
N LEU A 57 -20.76 14.45 -13.69
CA LEU A 57 -20.22 13.67 -12.56
C LEU A 57 -20.63 12.19 -12.61
N ARG A 58 -21.85 11.86 -13.02
CA ARG A 58 -22.32 10.47 -13.15
C ARG A 58 -21.72 9.72 -14.33
N ARG A 59 -21.13 10.43 -15.30
CA ARG A 59 -20.45 9.82 -16.45
C ARG A 59 -18.98 9.52 -16.19
N LEU A 60 -18.44 9.93 -15.03
CA LEU A 60 -17.08 9.57 -14.66
C LEU A 60 -17.00 8.07 -14.44
N ASP A 61 -16.21 7.39 -15.27
CA ASP A 61 -15.99 5.96 -15.12
C ASP A 61 -14.80 5.72 -14.19
N MET A 62 -15.13 5.68 -12.90
CA MET A 62 -14.16 5.45 -11.82
C MET A 62 -13.56 4.04 -11.87
N VAL A 63 -14.31 3.07 -12.40
CA VAL A 63 -13.84 1.68 -12.52
C VAL A 63 -12.81 1.58 -13.64
N ALA A 64 -13.10 2.13 -14.81
CA ALA A 64 -12.13 2.20 -15.90
C ALA A 64 -10.91 3.05 -15.53
N ALA A 65 -11.10 4.16 -14.79
CA ALA A 65 -9.99 4.98 -14.30
C ALA A 65 -9.08 4.19 -13.34
N LEU A 66 -9.67 3.40 -12.44
CA LEU A 66 -8.94 2.56 -11.51
C LEU A 66 -8.13 1.48 -12.24
N GLU A 67 -8.70 0.82 -13.25
CA GLU A 67 -7.99 -0.20 -14.02
C GLU A 67 -6.84 0.40 -14.85
N LEU A 68 -7.04 1.59 -15.43
CA LEU A 68 -5.96 2.33 -16.09
C LEU A 68 -4.88 2.75 -15.10
N ALA A 69 -5.26 3.18 -13.90
CA ALA A 69 -4.32 3.57 -12.86
C ALA A 69 -3.43 2.39 -12.43
N LYS A 70 -4.00 1.19 -12.29
CA LYS A 70 -3.24 -0.05 -12.00
C LYS A 70 -2.27 -0.44 -13.11
N GLN A 71 -2.52 -0.03 -14.35
CA GLN A 71 -1.67 -0.31 -15.51
C GLN A 71 -0.63 0.78 -15.78
N ALA A 72 -0.68 1.90 -15.05
CA ALA A 72 0.27 2.99 -15.23
C ALA A 72 1.71 2.52 -14.92
N PRO A 73 2.72 2.90 -15.72
CA PRO A 73 4.11 2.53 -15.46
C PRO A 73 4.60 2.90 -14.06
N GLU A 74 4.14 4.02 -13.52
CA GLU A 74 4.44 4.50 -12.17
C GLU A 74 3.90 3.54 -11.11
N ALA A 75 2.66 3.06 -11.29
CA ALA A 75 2.05 2.08 -10.41
C ALA A 75 2.79 0.73 -10.48
N GLN A 76 3.17 0.30 -11.67
CA GLN A 76 3.90 -0.94 -11.88
C GLN A 76 5.30 -0.91 -11.25
N ARG A 77 6.06 0.17 -11.44
CA ARG A 77 7.37 0.35 -10.79
C ARG A 77 7.25 0.36 -9.27
N THR A 78 6.27 1.09 -8.75
CA THR A 78 6.02 1.13 -7.30
C THR A 78 5.71 -0.25 -6.74
N LEU A 79 4.91 -1.05 -7.46
CA LEU A 79 4.59 -2.41 -7.09
C LEU A 79 5.83 -3.32 -7.10
N GLU A 80 6.69 -3.20 -8.11
CA GLU A 80 7.94 -3.97 -8.21
C GLU A 80 8.94 -3.63 -7.10
N GLU A 81 9.17 -2.34 -6.85
CA GLU A 81 10.04 -1.86 -5.78
C GLU A 81 9.55 -2.33 -4.41
N LEU A 82 8.24 -2.25 -4.18
CA LEU A 82 7.64 -2.75 -2.97
C LEU A 82 7.77 -4.27 -2.85
N ALA A 83 7.51 -5.03 -3.92
CA ALA A 83 7.65 -6.48 -3.90
C ALA A 83 9.09 -6.88 -3.53
N GLY A 84 10.09 -6.15 -4.04
CA GLY A 84 11.49 -6.27 -3.62
C GLY A 84 11.68 -6.04 -2.12
N LYS A 85 11.22 -4.89 -1.61
CA LYS A 85 11.31 -4.54 -0.19
C LYS A 85 10.61 -5.55 0.73
N VAL A 86 9.41 -5.99 0.37
CA VAL A 86 8.64 -6.99 1.13
C VAL A 86 9.39 -8.33 1.16
N ASN A 87 10.00 -8.72 0.04
CA ASN A 87 10.82 -9.92 -0.01
C ASN A 87 12.07 -9.79 0.89
N GLU A 88 12.77 -8.66 0.84
CA GLU A 88 13.92 -8.37 1.71
C GLU A 88 13.55 -8.41 3.20
N MET A 89 12.43 -7.78 3.58
CA MET A 89 11.94 -7.78 4.96
C MET A 89 11.60 -9.19 5.44
N GLY A 90 10.94 -9.98 4.60
CA GLY A 90 10.60 -11.36 4.94
C GLY A 90 11.82 -12.30 4.97
N GLU A 91 12.83 -12.05 4.15
CA GLU A 91 14.13 -12.71 4.21
C GLU A 91 14.88 -12.36 5.51
N ALA A 92 14.89 -11.08 5.91
CA ALA A 92 15.41 -10.66 7.21
C ALA A 92 14.67 -11.36 8.36
N ALA A 93 13.34 -11.51 8.25
CA ALA A 93 12.56 -12.27 9.24
C ALA A 93 12.97 -13.75 9.27
N ARG A 94 13.24 -14.38 8.12
CA ARG A 94 13.75 -15.76 8.08
C ARG A 94 15.10 -15.87 8.80
N LEU A 95 16.04 -14.99 8.47
CA LEU A 95 17.38 -15.01 9.08
C LEU A 95 17.33 -14.80 10.59
N ALA A 96 16.51 -13.85 11.08
CA ALA A 96 16.30 -13.65 12.50
C ALA A 96 15.70 -14.89 13.18
N LEU A 97 14.74 -15.56 12.51
CA LEU A 97 14.15 -16.80 13.03
C LEU A 97 15.17 -17.93 13.14
N GLU A 98 16.08 -18.06 12.17
CA GLU A 98 17.10 -19.10 12.14
C GLU A 98 18.22 -18.85 13.16
N GLY A 99 18.64 -17.60 13.35
CA GLY A 99 19.70 -17.24 14.28
C GLY A 99 19.26 -17.10 15.74
N GLU A 100 18.06 -16.54 15.97
CA GLU A 100 17.61 -16.12 17.31
C GLU A 100 16.35 -16.89 17.77
N GLY A 101 15.73 -17.69 16.90
CA GLY A 101 14.44 -18.30 17.15
C GLY A 101 13.31 -17.27 17.16
N VAL A 102 12.28 -17.52 17.97
CA VAL A 102 11.11 -16.61 18.06
C VAL A 102 11.43 -15.44 19.01
N SER A 103 12.32 -14.56 18.55
CA SER A 103 12.82 -13.36 19.25
C SER A 103 11.94 -12.12 19.01
N GLU A 104 12.17 -11.04 19.77
CA GLU A 104 11.47 -9.76 19.56
C GLU A 104 11.80 -9.15 18.19
N ARG A 105 13.05 -9.26 17.76
CA ARG A 105 13.50 -8.84 16.43
C ARG A 105 12.76 -9.59 15.33
N TYR A 106 12.70 -10.92 15.43
CA TYR A 106 11.95 -11.76 14.50
C TYR A 106 10.47 -11.37 14.45
N LEU A 107 9.81 -11.26 15.61
CA LEU A 107 8.39 -10.94 15.67
C LEU A 107 8.09 -9.56 15.08
N THR A 108 8.97 -8.59 15.31
CA THR A 108 8.88 -7.22 14.75
C THR A 108 8.96 -7.25 13.23
N LEU A 109 9.97 -7.92 12.65
CA LEU A 109 10.10 -8.07 11.20
C LEU A 109 8.91 -8.81 10.58
N LEU A 110 8.42 -9.86 11.26
CA LEU A 110 7.27 -10.62 10.80
C LEU A 110 6.01 -9.75 10.72
N VAL A 111 5.72 -8.97 11.78
CA VAL A 111 4.52 -8.12 11.78
C VAL A 111 4.65 -6.95 10.82
N ALA A 112 5.84 -6.37 10.66
CA ALA A 112 6.08 -5.32 9.69
C ALA A 112 5.82 -5.80 8.26
N THR A 113 6.38 -6.96 7.91
CA THR A 113 6.15 -7.58 6.59
C THR A 113 4.67 -7.91 6.39
N TYR A 114 4.03 -8.49 7.40
CA TYR A 114 2.60 -8.82 7.35
C TYR A 114 1.71 -7.60 7.16
N THR A 115 1.96 -6.51 7.90
CA THR A 115 1.18 -5.27 7.80
C THR A 115 1.34 -4.62 6.43
N VAL A 116 2.57 -4.54 5.89
CA VAL A 116 2.78 -4.05 4.52
C VAL A 116 1.98 -4.89 3.53
N MET A 117 2.09 -6.22 3.54
CA MET A 117 1.32 -7.04 2.60
C MET A 117 -0.21 -6.87 2.75
N ALA A 118 -0.70 -6.73 3.97
CA ALA A 118 -2.11 -6.56 4.25
C ALA A 118 -2.61 -5.18 3.80
N ASP A 119 -1.83 -4.12 4.03
CA ASP A 119 -2.13 -2.76 3.59
C ASP A 119 -2.15 -2.66 2.06
N PHE A 120 -1.35 -3.46 1.35
CA PHE A 120 -1.37 -3.53 -0.12
C PHE A 120 -2.43 -4.50 -0.69
N GLY A 121 -3.30 -5.06 0.17
CA GLY A 121 -4.40 -5.92 -0.27
C GLY A 121 -3.92 -7.25 -0.87
N ALA A 122 -2.76 -7.76 -0.46
CA ALA A 122 -2.26 -9.04 -0.95
C ALA A 122 -3.29 -10.16 -0.67
N PRO A 123 -3.62 -11.02 -1.65
CA PRO A 123 -4.70 -11.99 -1.52
C PRO A 123 -4.42 -13.10 -0.49
N ALA A 124 -3.15 -13.36 -0.17
CA ALA A 124 -2.75 -14.45 0.73
C ALA A 124 -1.43 -14.17 1.49
N PRO A 125 -1.39 -13.18 2.40
CA PRO A 125 -0.17 -12.79 3.10
C PRO A 125 0.40 -13.91 3.99
N ILE A 126 -0.46 -14.69 4.65
CA ILE A 126 -0.02 -15.77 5.55
C ILE A 126 0.65 -16.93 4.77
N PRO A 127 0.03 -17.51 3.73
CA PRO A 127 0.69 -18.55 2.93
C PRO A 127 2.01 -18.09 2.29
N TRP A 128 2.11 -16.83 1.88
CA TRP A 128 3.34 -16.28 1.33
C TRP A 128 4.44 -16.18 2.39
N LEU A 129 4.15 -15.59 3.55
CA LEU A 129 5.08 -15.50 4.67
C LEU A 129 5.58 -16.88 5.10
N ALA A 130 4.66 -17.86 5.17
CA ALA A 130 4.98 -19.23 5.53
C ALA A 130 6.03 -19.85 4.61
N ARG A 131 5.89 -19.66 3.29
CA ARG A 131 6.88 -20.13 2.31
C ARG A 131 8.22 -19.42 2.51
N LEU A 132 8.19 -18.10 2.71
CA LEU A 132 9.40 -17.30 2.79
C LEU A 132 10.23 -17.64 4.03
N ILE A 133 9.61 -17.78 5.20
CA ILE A 133 10.32 -18.11 6.45
C ILE A 133 10.52 -19.62 6.66
N GLY A 134 10.09 -20.46 5.71
CA GLY A 134 10.21 -21.93 5.81
C GLY A 134 9.41 -22.52 6.97
N ARG A 135 8.18 -22.05 7.21
CA ARG A 135 7.29 -22.55 8.27
C ARG A 135 5.90 -22.89 7.72
N ARG A 136 5.09 -23.58 8.53
CA ARG A 136 3.69 -23.86 8.17
C ARG A 136 2.83 -22.60 8.38
N PRO A 137 1.76 -22.38 7.58
CA PRO A 137 0.85 -21.26 7.76
C PRO A 137 0.28 -21.14 9.18
N GLU A 138 0.04 -22.27 9.85
CA GLU A 138 -0.44 -22.35 11.23
C GLU A 138 0.59 -21.77 12.20
N THR A 139 1.87 -22.12 12.02
CA THR A 139 2.98 -21.57 12.82
C THR A 139 3.10 -20.06 12.64
N VAL A 140 2.95 -19.55 11.41
CA VAL A 140 2.93 -18.11 11.15
C VAL A 140 1.77 -17.43 11.89
N LYS A 141 0.56 -18.02 11.86
CA LYS A 141 -0.59 -17.50 12.61
C LYS A 141 -0.31 -17.47 14.11
N ASP A 142 0.31 -18.50 14.66
CA ASP A 142 0.69 -18.57 16.08
C ASP A 142 1.72 -17.50 16.44
N HIS A 143 2.71 -17.26 15.58
CA HIS A 143 3.69 -16.20 15.77
C HIS A 143 3.05 -14.81 15.70
N LEU A 144 2.12 -14.57 14.75
CA LEU A 144 1.37 -13.31 14.69
C LEU A 144 0.45 -13.12 15.92
N LYS A 145 -0.15 -14.21 16.44
CA LYS A 145 -0.92 -14.17 17.68
C LYS A 145 -0.04 -13.83 18.88
N ARG A 146 1.15 -14.42 18.95
CA ARG A 146 2.17 -14.08 19.94
C ARG A 146 2.59 -12.62 19.82
N ALA A 147 2.86 -12.13 18.61
CA ALA A 147 3.26 -10.74 18.40
C ALA A 147 2.19 -9.74 18.87
N ARG A 148 0.89 -10.06 18.69
CA ARG A 148 -0.20 -9.25 19.25
C ARG A 148 -0.20 -9.25 20.77
N ARG A 149 -0.08 -10.43 21.39
CA ARG A 149 -0.02 -10.58 22.85
C ARG A 149 1.19 -9.86 23.45
N ASP A 150 2.33 -9.93 22.77
CA ASP A 150 3.61 -9.36 23.23
C ASP A 150 3.75 -7.86 22.86
N GLY A 151 2.69 -7.27 22.27
CA GLY A 151 2.56 -5.82 22.09
C GLY A 151 3.24 -5.25 20.84
N PHE A 152 3.51 -6.05 19.81
CA PHE A 152 4.13 -5.60 18.55
C PHE A 152 3.09 -5.26 17.46
N LEU A 153 1.87 -5.78 17.58
CA LEU A 153 0.81 -5.61 16.59
C LEU A 153 -0.53 -5.37 17.28
N THR A 154 -1.26 -4.35 16.86
CA THR A 154 -2.58 -4.06 17.41
C THR A 154 -3.63 -5.07 16.93
N THR A 155 -4.75 -5.12 17.65
CA THR A 155 -5.94 -5.87 17.23
C THR A 155 -7.01 -4.87 16.80
N VAL A 156 -7.00 -4.48 15.52
CA VAL A 156 -8.01 -3.56 14.97
C VAL A 156 -9.16 -4.40 14.39
N ALA A 157 -10.37 -4.20 14.91
CA ALA A 157 -11.57 -4.83 14.35
C ALA A 157 -11.81 -4.28 12.92
N GLY A 158 -11.94 -5.17 11.94
CA GLY A 158 -12.27 -4.80 10.55
C GLY A 158 -11.08 -4.50 9.63
N LYS A 159 -9.83 -4.45 10.13
CA LYS A 159 -8.63 -4.34 9.29
C LYS A 159 -7.87 -5.67 9.29
N ALA A 160 -7.79 -6.32 8.14
CA ALA A 160 -6.84 -7.42 7.97
C ALA A 160 -5.43 -6.85 8.18
N GLY A 161 -4.67 -7.37 9.15
CA GLY A 161 -3.35 -6.82 9.48
C GLY A 161 -3.22 -6.37 10.94
N GLY A 162 -4.03 -5.40 11.35
CA GLY A 162 -3.68 -4.57 12.51
C GLY A 162 -2.58 -3.55 12.15
N GLU A 163 -2.14 -2.77 13.13
CA GLU A 163 -1.12 -1.73 12.96
C GLU A 163 0.09 -2.02 13.85
N LEU A 164 1.27 -1.61 13.38
CA LEU A 164 2.49 -1.67 14.18
C LEU A 164 2.34 -0.75 15.40
N THR A 165 2.64 -1.29 16.57
CA THR A 165 2.69 -0.51 17.80
C THR A 165 3.96 0.34 17.84
N ASP A 166 4.02 1.32 18.73
CA ASP A 166 5.22 2.14 18.90
C ASP A 166 6.41 1.30 19.41
N LYS A 167 6.15 0.23 20.17
CA LYS A 167 7.17 -0.77 20.53
C LYS A 167 7.82 -1.39 19.30
N ALA A 168 7.02 -1.81 18.32
CA ALA A 168 7.54 -2.40 17.08
C ALA A 168 8.29 -1.37 16.22
N LYS A 169 7.80 -0.13 16.15
CA LYS A 169 8.45 0.95 15.40
C LYS A 169 9.83 1.30 15.98
N ALA A 170 9.94 1.41 17.31
CA ALA A 170 11.22 1.69 17.97
C ALA A 170 12.30 0.64 17.63
N ILE A 171 11.93 -0.65 17.65
CA ILE A 171 12.85 -1.73 17.28
C ILE A 171 13.26 -1.64 15.79
N LEU A 172 12.32 -1.30 14.89
CA LEU A 172 12.66 -1.10 13.47
C LEU A 172 13.62 0.07 13.27
N GLU A 173 13.43 1.16 14.01
CA GLU A 173 14.33 2.32 13.99
C GLU A 173 15.73 1.96 14.49
N GLU A 174 15.84 1.29 15.64
CA GLU A 174 17.11 0.79 16.18
C GLU A 174 17.85 -0.12 15.18
N MET A 175 17.11 -0.98 14.49
CA MET A 175 17.68 -1.87 13.46
C MET A 175 18.19 -1.11 12.23
N ALA A 176 17.47 -0.08 11.80
CA ALA A 176 17.87 0.77 10.67
C ALA A 176 19.13 1.58 11.01
N GLU A 177 19.22 2.09 12.24
CA GLU A 177 20.40 2.81 12.74
C GLU A 177 21.62 1.88 12.88
N ALA A 178 21.44 0.68 13.44
CA ALA A 178 22.51 -0.31 13.58
C ALA A 178 23.08 -0.78 12.24
N GLY A 179 22.23 -0.90 11.21
CA GLY A 179 22.64 -1.21 9.84
C GLY A 179 23.37 -0.06 9.15
N SER A 180 23.06 1.18 9.50
CA SER A 180 23.70 2.39 8.93
C SER A 180 25.10 2.67 9.48
N GLN A 181 25.45 2.13 10.65
CA GLN A 181 26.79 2.27 11.24
C GLN A 181 27.80 1.21 10.76
N HIS A 182 27.36 0.22 9.98
CA HIS A 182 28.19 -0.86 9.44
C HIS A 182 28.28 -0.85 7.89
N GLY A 183 27.86 0.25 7.24
CA GLY A 183 27.90 0.45 5.79
C GLY A 183 29.12 1.22 5.32
#